data_AF-A0A179UG85-F1
#
_entry.id   AF-A0A179UG85-F1
#
_cell.length_a   1.000
_cell.length_b   1.000
_cell.length_c   1.000
_cell.angle_alpha   90.00
_cell.angle_beta   90.00
_cell.angle_gamma   90.00
#
_symmetry.space_group_name_H-M   'P 1'
#
loop_
_entity.id
_entity.type
_entity.pdbx_description
1 polymer ?
#
loop_
_entity_poly.entity_id
_entity_poly.type
_entity_poly.pdbx_seq_one_letter_code
_entity_poly.pdbx_strand_id
1 'polypeptide(L)'
;MSEVFSKDAVTSHNKPDNLWIIIDEDVYDLTKFQDEHPGGKKILQRVAGKDASKQFWKYHNAGVLKKYSPQLKVGSLDSKKVAAAPPPPPSPPATPPAAGSSNSENAVASRTAAPVALEPYGDLVPFADPAWYQGYTSMYYNETHAALRKEVREWVESEIDPHVHDWDEAKAIPEHLYKQMGDRGYLAGLMGVAYEPALSKNQVKCVPPEKWDFFHELIVTDELSRAASGGLVWNLIGGFGIGCPPVIKYGKKELVQRILPAILSGDKRICLAITEPDCGSDVSNISCEAKLTPDGRHYIVNGEKKWITNGIWADYFTTAVRTGEPGMNGISVLLIERSAGGVSTRKMDCQGMSTSGTAYVTFEDVKVPVENLIGKGNQGFKGR
;
A
#
# COMPACT_ATOMS: atom_id res chain seq x y z
N MET A 1 1.02 -44.74 -11.43
CA MET A 1 0.92 -45.19 -10.04
C MET A 1 1.54 -44.11 -9.18
N SER A 2 0.83 -43.58 -8.19
CA SER A 2 1.39 -42.56 -7.30
C SER A 2 2.45 -43.21 -6.40
N GLU A 3 3.68 -42.71 -6.48
CA GLU A 3 4.80 -43.21 -5.67
C GLU A 3 4.55 -42.90 -4.18
N VAL A 4 5.09 -43.76 -3.31
CA VAL A 4 4.95 -43.64 -1.86
C VAL A 4 6.30 -43.24 -1.27
N PHE A 5 6.32 -42.18 -0.47
CA PHE A 5 7.54 -41.60 0.10
C PHE A 5 7.50 -41.61 1.63
N SER A 6 8.66 -41.71 2.28
CA SER A 6 8.79 -41.41 3.70
C SER A 6 9.05 -39.91 3.92
N LYS A 7 8.78 -39.38 5.12
CA LYS A 7 9.12 -37.98 5.47
C LYS A 7 10.62 -37.70 5.37
N ASP A 8 11.45 -38.67 5.72
CA ASP A 8 12.91 -38.55 5.64
C ASP A 8 13.39 -38.47 4.19
N ALA A 9 12.72 -39.22 3.28
CA ALA A 9 13.01 -39.10 1.85
C ALA A 9 12.77 -37.67 1.38
N VAL A 10 11.61 -37.07 1.68
CA VAL A 10 11.31 -35.68 1.30
C VAL A 10 12.30 -34.68 1.93
N THR A 11 12.74 -34.91 3.17
CA THR A 11 13.69 -34.02 3.88
C THR A 11 15.03 -33.87 3.14
N SER A 12 15.42 -34.88 2.36
CA SER A 12 16.64 -34.84 1.55
C SER A 12 16.53 -33.94 0.29
N HIS A 13 15.31 -33.60 -0.13
CA HIS A 13 15.01 -32.70 -1.27
C HIS A 13 14.84 -31.26 -0.78
N ASN A 14 15.91 -30.70 -0.21
CA ASN A 14 15.92 -29.40 0.46
C ASN A 14 16.79 -28.34 -0.24
N LYS A 15 17.13 -28.54 -1.51
CA LYS A 15 18.02 -27.65 -2.28
C LYS A 15 17.27 -26.99 -3.44
N PRO A 16 17.73 -25.84 -3.96
CA PRO A 16 17.09 -25.19 -5.11
C PRO A 16 17.02 -26.08 -6.35
N ASP A 17 18.02 -26.90 -6.62
CA ASP A 17 18.04 -27.84 -7.75
C ASP A 17 17.33 -29.18 -7.45
N ASN A 18 16.77 -29.32 -6.25
CA ASN A 18 16.06 -30.51 -5.79
C ASN A 18 15.10 -30.15 -4.63
N LEU A 19 13.95 -29.56 -4.95
CA LEU A 19 13.05 -28.88 -4.00
C LEU A 19 11.69 -29.59 -3.93
N TRP A 20 11.48 -30.40 -2.89
CA TRP A 20 10.19 -31.05 -2.65
C TRP A 20 9.54 -30.54 -1.37
N ILE A 21 8.21 -30.59 -1.31
CA ILE A 21 7.43 -30.24 -0.11
C ILE A 21 6.30 -31.25 0.10
N ILE A 22 5.78 -31.31 1.33
CA ILE A 22 4.55 -32.04 1.66
C ILE A 22 3.40 -31.05 1.87
N ILE A 23 2.23 -31.35 1.28
CA ILE A 23 0.94 -30.67 1.55
C ILE A 23 -0.12 -31.75 1.77
N ASP A 24 -0.69 -31.82 2.97
CA ASP A 24 -1.70 -32.80 3.39
C ASP A 24 -1.33 -34.24 3.01
N GLU A 25 -0.10 -34.61 3.35
CA GLU A 25 0.50 -35.93 3.07
C GLU A 25 0.69 -36.26 1.58
N ASP A 26 0.45 -35.33 0.66
CA ASP A 26 0.87 -35.42 -0.73
C ASP A 26 2.24 -34.76 -0.94
N VAL A 27 3.08 -35.38 -1.76
CA VAL A 27 4.44 -34.94 -2.06
C VAL A 27 4.47 -34.26 -3.43
N TYR A 28 5.05 -33.06 -3.46
CA TYR A 28 5.13 -32.21 -4.65
C TYR A 28 6.58 -31.91 -4.99
N ASP A 29 6.95 -32.08 -6.25
CA ASP A 29 8.23 -31.61 -6.79
C ASP A 29 8.03 -30.20 -7.37
N LEU A 30 8.65 -29.21 -6.72
CA LEU A 30 8.56 -27.80 -7.10
C LEU A 30 9.87 -27.31 -7.73
N THR A 31 10.82 -28.19 -8.04
CA THR A 31 12.16 -27.84 -8.52
C THR A 31 12.10 -26.95 -9.76
N LYS A 32 11.21 -27.25 -10.71
CA LYS A 32 11.02 -26.41 -11.91
C LYS A 32 10.00 -25.29 -11.69
N PHE A 33 9.00 -25.53 -10.84
CA PHE A 33 7.93 -24.57 -10.60
C PHE A 33 8.36 -23.38 -9.76
N GLN A 34 9.48 -23.47 -9.02
CA GLN A 34 9.88 -22.40 -8.11
C GLN A 34 10.09 -21.05 -8.80
N ASP A 35 10.53 -21.06 -10.06
CA ASP A 35 10.74 -19.85 -10.86
C ASP A 35 9.41 -19.26 -11.40
N GLU A 36 8.34 -20.06 -11.41
CA GLU A 36 6.99 -19.66 -11.83
C GLU A 36 6.09 -19.29 -10.65
N HIS A 37 6.55 -19.51 -9.42
CA HIS A 37 5.74 -19.28 -8.23
C HIS A 37 5.47 -17.78 -8.03
N PRO A 38 4.20 -17.32 -8.01
CA PRO A 38 3.87 -15.89 -7.94
C PRO A 38 4.40 -15.15 -6.71
N GLY A 39 4.64 -15.86 -5.60
CA GLY A 39 5.24 -15.30 -4.37
C GLY A 39 6.77 -15.27 -4.38
N GLY A 40 7.41 -15.60 -5.51
CA GLY A 40 8.87 -15.72 -5.66
C GLY A 40 9.41 -17.06 -5.17
N LYS A 41 10.58 -17.45 -5.69
CA LYS A 41 11.18 -18.78 -5.42
C LYS A 41 11.69 -18.94 -3.99
N LYS A 42 12.14 -17.85 -3.37
CA LYS A 42 12.71 -17.84 -2.00
C LYS A 42 11.72 -18.32 -0.96
N ILE A 43 10.42 -18.06 -1.15
CA ILE A 43 9.37 -18.53 -0.25
C ILE A 43 9.30 -20.06 -0.26
N LEU A 44 9.41 -20.68 -1.43
CA LEU A 44 9.44 -22.13 -1.56
C LEU A 44 10.74 -22.73 -1.01
N GLN A 45 11.88 -22.09 -1.27
CA GLN A 45 13.18 -22.54 -0.77
C GLN A 45 13.26 -22.57 0.77
N ARG A 46 12.54 -21.69 1.49
CA ARG A 46 12.49 -21.71 2.97
C ARG A 46 11.80 -22.96 3.54
N VAL A 47 10.89 -23.55 2.78
CA VAL A 47 10.11 -24.73 3.17
C VAL A 47 10.52 -26.01 2.44
N ALA A 48 11.59 -25.95 1.64
CA ALA A 48 12.16 -27.09 0.95
C ALA A 48 12.48 -28.24 1.91
N GLY A 49 12.04 -29.45 1.56
CA GLY A 49 12.18 -30.67 2.35
C GLY A 49 11.31 -30.72 3.61
N LYS A 50 10.29 -29.86 3.74
CA LYS A 50 9.43 -29.79 4.94
C LYS A 50 7.98 -30.08 4.62
N ASP A 51 7.23 -30.39 5.68
CA ASP A 51 5.78 -30.30 5.68
C ASP A 51 5.37 -28.82 5.68
N ALA A 52 4.86 -28.39 4.53
CA ALA A 52 4.44 -27.02 4.28
C ALA A 52 2.91 -26.90 4.30
N SER A 53 2.16 -27.89 4.79
CA SER A 53 0.69 -27.90 4.75
C SER A 53 0.11 -26.67 5.42
N LYS A 54 0.59 -26.31 6.62
CA LYS A 54 0.15 -25.13 7.36
C LYS A 54 0.40 -23.84 6.57
N GLN A 55 1.58 -23.71 5.97
CA GLN A 55 1.96 -22.56 5.16
C GLN A 55 1.11 -22.51 3.88
N PHE A 56 0.94 -23.64 3.18
CA PHE A 56 0.16 -23.72 1.96
C PHE A 56 -1.27 -23.20 2.18
N TRP A 57 -1.97 -23.72 3.18
CA TRP A 57 -3.35 -23.32 3.48
C TRP A 57 -3.49 -21.91 4.04
N LYS A 58 -2.39 -21.29 4.47
CA LYS A 58 -2.38 -19.90 4.88
C LYS A 58 -2.43 -18.94 3.69
N TYR A 59 -1.73 -19.26 2.60
CA TYR A 59 -1.62 -18.40 1.41
C TYR A 59 -2.48 -18.85 0.22
N HIS A 60 -2.92 -20.12 0.21
CA HIS A 60 -3.57 -20.77 -0.92
C HIS A 60 -4.89 -21.43 -0.50
N ASN A 61 -5.68 -21.80 -1.50
CA ASN A 61 -6.94 -22.53 -1.33
C ASN A 61 -6.93 -23.82 -2.16
N ALA A 62 -7.97 -24.63 -2.00
CA ALA A 62 -8.07 -25.95 -2.64
C ALA A 62 -8.07 -25.86 -4.18
N GLY A 63 -8.50 -24.74 -4.75
CA GLY A 63 -8.45 -24.49 -6.19
C GLY A 63 -7.03 -24.46 -6.74
N VAL A 64 -6.05 -24.02 -5.94
CA VAL A 64 -4.62 -24.04 -6.32
C VAL A 64 -4.13 -25.47 -6.46
N LEU A 65 -4.44 -26.35 -5.49
CA LEU A 65 -4.13 -27.78 -5.62
C LEU A 65 -4.85 -28.40 -6.83
N LYS A 66 -6.14 -28.12 -7.01
CA LYS A 66 -6.88 -28.61 -8.17
C LYS A 66 -6.22 -28.24 -9.51
N LYS A 67 -5.63 -27.05 -9.59
CA LYS A 67 -4.95 -26.55 -10.80
C LYS A 67 -3.58 -27.19 -11.00
N TYR A 68 -2.74 -27.25 -9.97
CA TYR A 68 -1.32 -27.59 -10.12
C TYR A 68 -0.96 -29.02 -9.70
N SER A 69 -1.76 -29.69 -8.87
CA SER A 69 -1.50 -31.07 -8.45
C SER A 69 -1.35 -32.06 -9.62
N PRO A 70 -2.09 -31.97 -10.75
CA PRO A 70 -1.86 -32.87 -11.88
C PRO A 70 -0.47 -32.78 -12.51
N GLN A 71 0.23 -31.65 -12.33
CA GLN A 71 1.55 -31.40 -12.91
C GLN A 71 2.68 -31.58 -11.91
N LEU A 72 2.45 -31.23 -10.65
CA LEU A 72 3.50 -31.10 -9.63
C LEU A 72 3.51 -32.23 -8.59
N LYS A 73 2.41 -32.98 -8.45
CA LYS A 73 2.34 -34.08 -7.47
C LYS A 73 3.12 -35.29 -7.98
N VAL A 74 4.13 -35.69 -7.21
CA VAL A 74 4.95 -36.88 -7.51
C VAL A 74 4.51 -38.12 -6.72
N GLY A 75 3.82 -37.93 -5.58
CA GLY A 75 3.32 -39.05 -4.80
C GLY A 75 2.63 -38.64 -3.50
N SER A 76 2.60 -39.57 -2.55
CA SER A 76 2.02 -39.38 -1.21
C SER A 76 2.88 -40.03 -0.14
N LEU A 77 2.73 -39.61 1.11
CA LEU A 77 3.42 -40.23 2.22
C LEU A 77 2.85 -41.62 2.54
N ASP A 78 3.73 -42.50 3.03
CA ASP A 78 3.39 -43.83 3.57
C ASP A 78 2.35 -43.81 4.70
N SER A 79 2.22 -42.68 5.41
CA SER A 79 1.23 -42.46 6.47
C SER A 79 -0.20 -42.22 5.97
N LYS A 80 -0.41 -41.98 4.67
CA LYS A 80 -1.70 -41.53 4.13
C LYS A 80 -2.77 -42.63 4.17
N LYS A 81 -3.58 -42.65 5.23
CA LYS A 81 -4.81 -43.45 5.27
C LYS A 81 -5.91 -42.75 4.47
N VAL A 82 -6.55 -43.50 3.56
CA VAL A 82 -7.70 -43.01 2.78
C VAL A 82 -8.90 -42.80 3.70
N ALA A 83 -9.26 -41.55 4.05
CA ALA A 83 -10.64 -41.19 4.46
C ALA A 83 -10.92 -39.67 4.55
N ALA A 84 -12.10 -39.30 4.01
CA ALA A 84 -13.09 -38.26 4.36
C ALA A 84 -12.71 -36.78 4.61
N ALA A 85 -13.59 -35.90 4.10
CA ALA A 85 -13.48 -34.43 4.05
C ALA A 85 -13.46 -33.73 5.43
N PRO A 86 -12.77 -32.57 5.56
CA PRO A 86 -12.64 -31.85 6.82
C PRO A 86 -13.87 -30.97 7.15
N PRO A 87 -14.18 -30.73 8.44
CA PRO A 87 -15.28 -29.86 8.87
C PRO A 87 -14.90 -28.36 8.80
N PRO A 88 -15.89 -27.45 8.79
CA PRO A 88 -15.65 -26.00 8.62
C PRO A 88 -15.06 -25.33 9.87
N PRO A 89 -14.37 -24.17 9.72
CA PRO A 89 -13.69 -23.49 10.81
C PRO A 89 -14.65 -22.76 11.78
N PRO A 90 -14.25 -22.55 13.05
CA PRO A 90 -15.06 -21.85 14.04
C PRO A 90 -15.02 -20.32 13.89
N SER A 91 -16.13 -19.67 14.27
CA SER A 91 -16.33 -18.22 14.28
C SER A 91 -15.51 -17.50 15.36
N PRO A 92 -15.13 -16.22 15.16
CA PRO A 92 -14.28 -15.47 16.10
C PRO A 92 -15.06 -14.95 17.35
N PRO A 93 -14.39 -14.77 18.50
CA PRO A 93 -15.03 -14.18 19.70
C PRO A 93 -15.17 -12.66 19.64
N ALA A 94 -16.12 -12.17 20.45
CA ALA A 94 -16.53 -10.77 20.56
C ALA A 94 -15.49 -9.83 21.22
N THR A 95 -15.57 -8.56 20.80
CA THR A 95 -14.73 -7.42 21.17
C THR A 95 -14.99 -6.89 22.60
N PRO A 96 -13.96 -6.53 23.40
CA PRO A 96 -14.14 -5.77 24.63
C PRO A 96 -14.29 -4.25 24.38
N PRO A 97 -14.95 -3.51 25.29
CA PRO A 97 -15.31 -2.10 25.08
C PRO A 97 -14.13 -1.13 25.26
N ALA A 98 -14.28 0.03 24.60
CA ALA A 98 -13.33 1.13 24.53
C ALA A 98 -13.07 1.82 25.88
N ALA A 99 -11.82 2.23 26.10
CA ALA A 99 -11.42 3.04 27.25
C ALA A 99 -10.85 4.40 26.80
N GLY A 100 -11.51 5.46 27.26
CA GLY A 100 -10.94 6.73 27.74
C GLY A 100 -10.05 7.56 26.81
N SER A 101 -10.64 8.57 26.17
CA SER A 101 -9.89 9.70 25.61
C SER A 101 -9.46 10.67 26.72
N SER A 102 -8.16 10.89 26.88
CA SER A 102 -7.62 12.03 27.65
C SER A 102 -7.22 13.17 26.71
N ASN A 103 -7.80 14.34 26.96
CA ASN A 103 -7.48 15.59 26.29
C ASN A 103 -6.06 16.06 26.67
N SER A 104 -5.32 16.60 25.69
CA SER A 104 -4.24 17.55 25.94
C SER A 104 -4.40 18.76 25.02
N GLU A 105 -4.76 19.88 25.64
CA GLU A 105 -4.75 21.22 25.07
C GLU A 105 -3.32 21.65 24.70
N ASN A 106 -3.16 22.27 23.53
CA ASN A 106 -2.61 23.63 23.40
C ASN A 106 -2.26 23.95 21.94
N ALA A 107 -2.86 25.01 21.42
CA ALA A 107 -2.17 26.21 20.95
C ALA A 107 -3.22 27.15 20.31
N VAL A 108 -3.67 28.15 21.08
CA VAL A 108 -4.52 29.22 20.57
C VAL A 108 -3.65 30.14 19.73
N ALA A 109 -3.80 30.06 18.40
CA ALA A 109 -3.20 31.00 17.49
C ALA A 109 -4.00 32.32 17.45
N SER A 110 -3.23 33.40 17.34
CA SER A 110 -3.58 34.82 17.33
C SER A 110 -4.89 35.19 16.61
N ARG A 111 -5.68 36.08 17.25
CA ARG A 111 -6.92 36.67 16.72
C ARG A 111 -6.63 37.46 15.44
N THR A 112 -7.08 36.95 14.31
CA THR A 112 -7.27 37.69 13.05
C THR A 112 -8.77 37.95 12.85
N ALA A 113 -9.12 38.83 11.90
CA ALA A 113 -10.43 39.46 11.71
C ALA A 113 -11.66 38.52 11.82
N ALA A 114 -12.82 39.08 12.16
CA ALA A 114 -14.07 38.34 12.26
C ALA A 114 -14.35 37.55 10.95
N PRO A 115 -14.78 36.29 11.02
CA PRO A 115 -15.04 35.49 9.83
C PRO A 115 -16.15 36.12 8.99
N VAL A 116 -15.93 36.21 7.68
CA VAL A 116 -16.92 36.71 6.73
C VAL A 116 -17.67 35.52 6.14
N ALA A 117 -18.97 35.68 5.94
CA ALA A 117 -19.79 34.67 5.27
C ALA A 117 -19.40 34.59 3.79
N LEU A 118 -19.24 33.37 3.28
CA LEU A 118 -18.95 33.13 1.88
C LEU A 118 -20.25 33.10 1.06
N GLU A 119 -20.15 33.40 -0.24
CA GLU A 119 -21.28 33.33 -1.16
C GLU A 119 -21.90 31.93 -1.15
N PRO A 120 -23.25 31.83 -1.11
CA PRO A 120 -23.93 30.55 -1.15
C PRO A 120 -23.57 29.70 -2.38
N TYR A 121 -23.53 28.39 -2.22
CA TYR A 121 -23.07 27.47 -3.24
C TYR A 121 -23.72 26.08 -3.12
N GLY A 122 -23.74 25.29 -4.20
CA GLY A 122 -24.39 23.97 -4.22
C GLY A 122 -25.89 24.04 -4.48
N ASP A 123 -26.61 22.96 -4.16
CA ASP A 123 -28.05 22.81 -4.40
C ASP A 123 -28.89 23.49 -3.31
N LEU A 124 -28.24 23.86 -2.19
CA LEU A 124 -28.83 24.48 -1.01
C LEU A 124 -29.98 23.65 -0.41
N VAL A 125 -29.95 22.34 -0.66
CA VAL A 125 -30.88 21.40 -0.05
C VAL A 125 -30.48 21.25 1.42
N PRO A 126 -31.42 21.45 2.37
CA PRO A 126 -31.11 21.35 3.79
C PRO A 126 -30.41 20.02 4.14
N PHE A 127 -29.28 20.13 4.83
CA PHE A 127 -28.42 19.00 5.25
C PHE A 127 -27.74 18.20 4.12
N ALA A 128 -27.92 18.57 2.85
CA ALA A 128 -27.21 17.96 1.73
C ALA A 128 -25.89 18.67 1.40
N ASP A 129 -25.84 20.00 1.59
CA ASP A 129 -24.63 20.80 1.39
C ASP A 129 -23.93 21.16 2.71
N PRO A 130 -22.60 21.28 2.73
CA PRO A 130 -21.85 21.78 3.87
C PRO A 130 -22.38 23.13 4.38
N ALA A 131 -22.40 23.35 5.69
CA ALA A 131 -22.92 24.59 6.27
C ALA A 131 -22.21 25.85 5.72
N TRP A 132 -20.90 25.78 5.45
CA TRP A 132 -20.15 26.91 4.89
C TRP A 132 -20.52 27.26 3.45
N TYR A 133 -21.27 26.41 2.76
CA TYR A 133 -21.88 26.70 1.46
C TYR A 133 -23.20 27.46 1.60
N GLN A 134 -23.83 27.48 2.77
CA GLN A 134 -25.18 28.04 2.95
C GLN A 134 -25.14 29.49 3.47
N GLY A 135 -24.02 30.19 3.29
CA GLY A 135 -23.85 31.56 3.78
C GLY A 135 -23.61 31.68 5.30
N TYR A 136 -23.38 30.56 5.99
CA TYR A 136 -22.96 30.59 7.39
C TYR A 136 -21.46 30.90 7.51
N THR A 137 -21.10 31.80 8.42
CA THR A 137 -19.70 32.10 8.75
C THR A 137 -19.01 30.87 9.33
N SER A 138 -17.79 30.57 8.86
CA SER A 138 -16.95 29.49 9.39
C SER A 138 -15.62 30.04 9.89
N MET A 139 -15.13 29.52 11.02
CA MET A 139 -13.77 29.83 11.50
C MET A 139 -12.69 29.07 10.72
N TYR A 140 -13.08 28.06 9.93
CA TYR A 140 -12.18 27.14 9.23
C TYR A 140 -12.12 27.38 7.72
N TYR A 141 -13.21 27.88 7.12
CA TYR A 141 -13.32 28.09 5.68
C TYR A 141 -13.33 29.58 5.37
N ASN A 142 -12.62 29.95 4.31
CA ASN A 142 -12.45 31.33 3.86
C ASN A 142 -12.44 31.37 2.30
N GLU A 143 -12.10 32.50 1.71
CA GLU A 143 -12.15 32.68 0.26
C GLU A 143 -11.16 31.79 -0.51
N THR A 144 -10.00 31.44 0.06
CA THR A 144 -9.04 30.56 -0.63
C THR A 144 -9.56 29.12 -0.71
N HIS A 145 -10.27 28.67 0.32
CA HIS A 145 -11.00 27.40 0.30
C HIS A 145 -12.10 27.37 -0.78
N ALA A 146 -12.91 28.44 -0.86
CA ALA A 146 -13.95 28.56 -1.87
C ALA A 146 -13.37 28.60 -3.30
N ALA A 147 -12.23 29.27 -3.49
CA ALA A 147 -11.52 29.33 -4.76
C ALA A 147 -10.99 27.95 -5.17
N LEU A 148 -10.38 27.21 -4.24
CA LEU A 148 -9.88 25.86 -4.49
C LEU A 148 -11.01 24.89 -4.83
N ARG A 149 -12.10 24.91 -4.06
CA ARG A 149 -13.30 24.12 -4.34
C ARG A 149 -13.76 24.33 -5.78
N LYS A 150 -13.89 25.59 -6.20
CA LYS A 150 -14.32 25.93 -7.55
C LYS A 150 -13.36 25.36 -8.62
N GLU A 151 -12.06 25.55 -8.45
CA GLU A 151 -11.06 25.09 -9.41
C GLU A 151 -11.05 23.55 -9.54
N VAL A 152 -11.05 22.83 -8.41
CA VAL A 152 -11.04 21.35 -8.44
C VAL A 152 -12.36 20.83 -9.00
N ARG A 153 -13.50 21.43 -8.63
CA ARG A 153 -14.80 21.02 -9.15
C ARG A 153 -14.94 21.22 -10.65
N GLU A 154 -14.48 22.35 -11.17
CA GLU A 154 -14.47 22.59 -12.62
C GLU A 154 -13.69 21.49 -13.36
N TRP A 155 -12.56 21.03 -12.80
CA TRP A 155 -11.81 19.90 -13.36
C TRP A 155 -12.55 18.56 -13.23
N VAL A 156 -13.13 18.26 -12.06
CA VAL A 156 -13.89 17.02 -11.83
C VAL A 156 -15.09 16.93 -12.78
N GLU A 157 -15.92 17.97 -12.86
CA GLU A 157 -17.13 17.99 -13.68
C GLU A 157 -16.83 17.93 -15.20
N SER A 158 -15.70 18.50 -15.64
CA SER A 158 -15.35 18.53 -17.06
C SER A 158 -14.58 17.31 -17.54
N GLU A 159 -13.63 16.80 -16.77
CA GLU A 159 -12.69 15.77 -17.22
C GLU A 159 -12.94 14.40 -16.60
N ILE A 160 -13.63 14.31 -15.45
CA ILE A 160 -13.74 13.07 -14.67
C ILE A 160 -15.16 12.52 -14.70
N ASP A 161 -16.13 13.31 -14.23
CA ASP A 161 -17.53 12.88 -14.06
C ASP A 161 -18.15 12.28 -15.33
N PRO A 162 -17.92 12.83 -16.54
CA PRO A 162 -18.48 12.26 -17.76
C PRO A 162 -17.97 10.86 -18.11
N HIS A 163 -16.89 10.40 -17.48
CA HIS A 163 -16.14 9.21 -17.90
C HIS A 163 -15.89 8.19 -16.78
N VAL A 164 -16.02 8.60 -15.52
CA VAL A 164 -15.61 7.79 -14.35
C VAL A 164 -16.33 6.45 -14.26
N HIS A 165 -17.61 6.39 -14.67
CA HIS A 165 -18.37 5.15 -14.70
C HIS A 165 -17.76 4.12 -15.67
N ASP A 166 -17.44 4.55 -16.89
CA ASP A 166 -16.83 3.68 -17.91
C ASP A 166 -15.44 3.21 -17.46
N TRP A 167 -14.67 4.06 -16.79
CA TRP A 167 -13.36 3.69 -16.23
C TRP A 167 -13.45 2.65 -15.12
N ASP A 168 -14.47 2.75 -14.27
CA ASP A 168 -14.72 1.76 -13.21
C ASP A 168 -15.14 0.41 -13.78
N GLU A 169 -16.05 0.39 -14.77
CA GLU A 169 -16.43 -0.83 -15.50
C GLU A 169 -15.21 -1.46 -16.20
N ALA A 170 -14.35 -0.63 -16.81
CA ALA A 170 -13.09 -1.06 -17.43
C ALA A 170 -12.00 -1.42 -16.41
N LYS A 171 -12.20 -1.12 -15.12
CA LYS A 171 -11.21 -1.26 -14.04
C LYS A 171 -9.89 -0.56 -14.33
N ALA A 172 -9.90 0.51 -15.14
CA ALA A 172 -8.73 1.26 -15.54
C ALA A 172 -9.05 2.75 -15.69
N ILE A 173 -8.15 3.60 -15.21
CA ILE A 173 -8.23 5.07 -15.35
C ILE A 173 -7.12 5.53 -16.30
N PRO A 174 -7.34 6.54 -17.14
CA PRO A 174 -6.31 7.12 -17.99
C PRO A 174 -5.11 7.65 -17.18
N GLU A 175 -3.89 7.31 -17.60
CA GLU A 175 -2.67 7.71 -16.90
C GLU A 175 -2.49 9.23 -16.79
N HIS A 176 -3.01 9.97 -17.79
CA HIS A 176 -2.91 11.43 -17.81
C HIS A 176 -3.62 12.12 -16.64
N LEU A 177 -4.63 11.50 -16.01
CA LEU A 177 -5.29 12.11 -14.84
C LEU A 177 -4.34 12.24 -13.64
N TYR A 178 -3.45 11.25 -13.46
CA TYR A 178 -2.44 11.35 -12.41
C TYR A 178 -1.40 12.41 -12.73
N LYS A 179 -1.02 12.53 -14.01
CA LYS A 179 -0.16 13.61 -14.47
C LYS A 179 -0.79 14.98 -14.19
N GLN A 180 -2.09 15.13 -14.45
CA GLN A 180 -2.83 16.35 -14.15
C GLN A 180 -2.82 16.71 -12.65
N MET A 181 -2.84 15.74 -11.74
CA MET A 181 -2.68 16.01 -10.30
C MET A 181 -1.35 16.72 -9.99
N GLY A 182 -0.28 16.37 -10.69
CA GLY A 182 1.02 17.03 -10.58
C GLY A 182 1.11 18.35 -11.35
N ASP A 183 0.53 18.43 -12.54
CA ASP A 183 0.51 19.65 -13.36
C ASP A 183 -0.28 20.79 -12.71
N ARG A 184 -1.37 20.46 -12.02
CA ARG A 184 -2.20 21.40 -11.24
C ARG A 184 -1.61 21.71 -9.86
N GLY A 185 -0.50 21.06 -9.47
CA GLY A 185 0.13 21.25 -8.17
C GLY A 185 -0.61 20.63 -6.99
N TYR A 186 -1.64 19.79 -7.23
CA TYR A 186 -2.43 19.15 -6.17
C TYR A 186 -1.63 18.14 -5.36
N LEU A 187 -0.70 17.39 -5.99
CA LEU A 187 0.19 16.49 -5.25
C LEU A 187 1.07 17.25 -4.25
N ALA A 188 1.59 18.42 -4.63
CA ALA A 188 2.37 19.28 -3.75
C ALA A 188 1.52 19.87 -2.59
N GLY A 189 0.23 20.06 -2.81
CA GLY A 189 -0.71 20.46 -1.76
C GLY A 189 -1.08 19.34 -0.78
N LEU A 190 -1.04 18.07 -1.20
CA LEU A 190 -1.53 16.91 -0.44
C LEU A 190 -0.44 16.17 0.37
N MET A 191 0.62 16.88 0.78
CA MET A 191 1.76 16.25 1.45
C MET A 191 1.54 15.94 2.95
N GLY A 192 0.44 16.43 3.55
CA GLY A 192 0.21 16.30 5.00
C GLY A 192 1.21 17.08 5.86
N VAL A 193 1.94 18.01 5.27
CA VAL A 193 2.91 18.92 5.91
C VAL A 193 2.79 20.31 5.28
N ALA A 194 3.54 21.29 5.79
CA ALA A 194 3.59 22.62 5.18
C ALA A 194 3.90 22.52 3.67
N TYR A 195 3.18 23.30 2.87
CA TYR A 195 3.40 23.38 1.43
C TYR A 195 4.80 23.96 1.20
N GLU A 196 5.69 23.20 0.58
CA GLU A 196 7.09 23.60 0.31
C GLU A 196 7.29 23.82 -1.20
N PRO A 197 7.17 25.08 -1.69
CA PRO A 197 7.24 25.40 -3.12
C PRO A 197 8.54 24.97 -3.79
N ALA A 198 9.65 24.90 -3.05
CA ALA A 198 10.93 24.51 -3.59
C ALA A 198 10.99 23.05 -4.07
N LEU A 199 10.06 22.20 -3.62
CA LEU A 199 10.03 20.77 -3.98
C LEU A 199 9.23 20.48 -5.26
N SER A 200 8.46 21.45 -5.77
CA SER A 200 7.63 21.28 -6.97
C SER A 200 7.77 22.48 -7.91
N LYS A 201 7.81 22.21 -9.22
CA LYS A 201 7.77 23.28 -10.24
C LYS A 201 6.36 23.85 -10.42
N ASN A 202 5.34 23.04 -10.13
CA ASN A 202 3.94 23.38 -10.30
C ASN A 202 3.31 23.67 -8.93
N GLN A 203 2.41 24.64 -8.91
CA GLN A 203 1.68 25.04 -7.72
C GLN A 203 0.19 25.14 -8.03
N VAL A 204 -0.61 25.04 -6.98
CA VAL A 204 -2.05 25.26 -7.10
C VAL A 204 -2.30 26.71 -7.52
N LYS A 205 -3.10 26.90 -8.57
CA LYS A 205 -3.22 28.20 -9.25
C LYS A 205 -3.99 29.20 -8.40
N CYS A 206 -5.10 28.79 -7.81
CA CYS A 206 -5.99 29.69 -7.05
C CYS A 206 -5.57 29.97 -5.60
N VAL A 207 -4.65 29.18 -5.03
CA VAL A 207 -4.22 29.32 -3.63
C VAL A 207 -2.70 29.42 -3.54
N PRO A 208 -2.15 30.55 -3.06
CA PRO A 208 -0.72 30.67 -2.89
C PRO A 208 -0.24 29.77 -1.74
N PRO A 209 0.96 29.16 -1.83
CA PRO A 209 1.45 28.20 -0.84
C PRO A 209 1.43 28.68 0.62
N GLU A 210 1.71 29.97 0.87
CA GLU A 210 1.71 30.55 2.21
C GLU A 210 0.33 30.66 2.87
N LYS A 211 -0.74 30.45 2.10
CA LYS A 211 -2.13 30.40 2.59
C LYS A 211 -2.71 28.98 2.59
N TRP A 212 -1.90 27.98 2.25
CA TRP A 212 -2.32 26.59 2.23
C TRP A 212 -2.40 26.01 3.64
N ASP A 213 -3.47 25.28 3.93
CA ASP A 213 -3.68 24.58 5.21
C ASP A 213 -4.35 23.20 4.98
N PHE A 214 -4.58 22.45 6.05
CA PHE A 214 -5.18 21.12 5.97
C PHE A 214 -6.64 21.10 5.47
N PHE A 215 -7.37 22.22 5.55
CA PHE A 215 -8.71 22.31 4.97
C PHE A 215 -8.66 22.41 3.45
N HIS A 216 -7.58 22.94 2.87
CA HIS A 216 -7.34 22.86 1.43
C HIS A 216 -7.10 21.41 0.98
N GLU A 217 -6.32 20.63 1.74
CA GLU A 217 -6.13 19.18 1.47
C GLU A 217 -7.46 18.41 1.54
N LEU A 218 -8.28 18.71 2.54
CA LEU A 218 -9.63 18.15 2.68
C LEU A 218 -10.48 18.47 1.44
N ILE A 219 -10.46 19.72 0.96
CA ILE A 219 -11.25 20.14 -0.21
C ILE A 219 -10.83 19.41 -1.48
N VAL A 220 -9.54 19.23 -1.74
CA VAL A 220 -9.10 18.43 -2.91
C VAL A 220 -9.64 17.00 -2.82
N THR A 221 -9.60 16.41 -1.63
CA THR A 221 -10.11 15.04 -1.40
C THR A 221 -11.63 14.97 -1.54
N ASP A 222 -12.35 15.95 -0.99
CA ASP A 222 -13.82 16.03 -1.03
C ASP A 222 -14.31 16.20 -2.46
N GLU A 223 -13.72 17.12 -3.22
CA GLU A 223 -14.08 17.38 -4.62
C GLU A 223 -13.79 16.16 -5.52
N LEU A 224 -12.65 15.48 -5.34
CA LEU A 224 -12.39 14.22 -6.05
C LEU A 224 -13.41 13.12 -5.70
N SER A 225 -13.92 13.12 -4.47
CA SER A 225 -14.90 12.12 -4.02
C SER A 225 -16.29 12.34 -4.63
N ARG A 226 -16.57 13.54 -5.17
CA ARG A 226 -17.84 13.84 -5.84
C ARG A 226 -18.08 13.02 -7.11
N ALA A 227 -17.01 12.55 -7.75
CA ALA A 227 -17.09 11.62 -8.87
C ALA A 227 -17.69 10.24 -8.51
N ALA A 228 -18.05 10.03 -7.24
CA ALA A 228 -18.70 8.82 -6.72
C ALA A 228 -17.92 7.52 -7.00
N SER A 229 -16.61 7.62 -7.25
CA SER A 229 -15.71 6.49 -7.47
C SER A 229 -14.61 6.46 -6.41
N GLY A 230 -14.73 5.52 -5.47
CA GLY A 230 -13.66 5.26 -4.52
C GLY A 230 -12.38 4.79 -5.23
N GLY A 231 -12.50 4.05 -6.33
CA GLY A 231 -11.35 3.57 -7.09
C GLY A 231 -10.52 4.70 -7.71
N LEU A 232 -11.18 5.75 -8.25
CA LEU A 232 -10.54 6.97 -8.71
C LEU A 232 -9.80 7.70 -7.58
N VAL A 233 -10.48 7.94 -6.45
CA VAL A 233 -9.86 8.61 -5.30
C VAL A 233 -8.61 7.85 -4.82
N TRP A 234 -8.72 6.54 -4.63
CA TRP A 234 -7.56 5.72 -4.25
C TRP A 234 -6.49 5.62 -5.35
N ASN A 235 -6.84 5.79 -6.63
CA ASN A 235 -5.86 5.88 -7.72
C ASN A 235 -5.04 7.18 -7.63
N LEU A 236 -5.72 8.32 -7.48
CA LEU A 236 -5.10 9.64 -7.60
C LEU A 236 -4.34 10.05 -6.33
N ILE A 237 -4.91 9.78 -5.16
CA ILE A 237 -4.34 10.26 -3.88
C ILE A 237 -4.02 9.14 -2.90
N GLY A 238 -4.57 7.93 -3.11
CA GLY A 238 -4.50 6.84 -2.15
C GLY A 238 -3.09 6.37 -1.81
N GLY A 239 -2.30 5.95 -2.80
CA GLY A 239 -0.93 5.48 -2.57
C GLY A 239 0.01 6.62 -2.17
N PHE A 240 -0.13 7.78 -2.83
CA PHE A 240 0.66 8.98 -2.55
C PHE A 240 0.48 9.47 -1.11
N GLY A 241 -0.77 9.66 -0.68
CA GLY A 241 -1.15 10.27 0.59
C GLY A 241 -0.74 9.47 1.83
N ILE A 242 -0.38 8.20 1.67
CA ILE A 242 0.15 7.37 2.77
C ILE A 242 1.61 6.94 2.55
N GLY A 243 2.05 6.85 1.29
CA GLY A 243 3.41 6.43 0.93
C GLY A 243 4.42 7.57 1.06
N CYS A 244 4.05 8.79 0.69
CA CYS A 244 4.93 9.95 0.66
C CYS A 244 5.22 10.57 2.03
N PRO A 245 4.23 10.75 2.94
CA PRO A 245 4.47 11.47 4.20
C PRO A 245 5.59 10.89 5.09
N PRO A 246 5.75 9.56 5.24
CA PRO A 246 6.88 9.01 6.00
C PRO A 246 8.25 9.40 5.44
N VAL A 247 8.36 9.51 4.11
CA VAL A 247 9.61 9.91 3.44
C VAL A 247 9.92 11.38 3.72
N ILE A 248 8.92 12.25 3.59
CA ILE A 248 9.10 13.69 3.84
C ILE A 248 9.48 13.93 5.29
N LYS A 249 8.80 13.26 6.22
CA LYS A 249 8.96 13.50 7.66
C LYS A 249 10.22 12.88 8.26
N TYR A 250 10.60 11.68 7.82
CA TYR A 250 11.66 10.89 8.46
C TYR A 250 12.79 10.47 7.51
N GLY A 251 12.64 10.71 6.21
CA GLY A 251 13.68 10.44 5.23
C GLY A 251 14.87 11.39 5.36
N LYS A 252 16.02 10.95 4.85
CA LYS A 252 17.20 11.82 4.74
C LYS A 252 16.92 12.95 3.74
N LYS A 253 17.49 14.14 3.97
CA LYS A 253 17.26 15.30 3.09
C LYS A 253 17.64 15.01 1.65
N GLU A 254 18.74 14.29 1.43
CA GLU A 254 19.23 13.92 0.11
C GLU A 254 18.26 12.98 -0.61
N LEU A 255 17.62 12.07 0.12
CA LEU A 255 16.59 11.18 -0.41
C LEU A 255 15.35 11.98 -0.84
N VAL A 256 14.88 12.89 0.03
CA VAL A 256 13.72 13.74 -0.24
C VAL A 256 13.96 14.59 -1.49
N GLN A 257 15.09 15.29 -1.55
CA GLN A 257 15.44 16.16 -2.68
C GLN A 257 15.58 15.40 -4.00
N ARG A 258 16.01 14.13 -3.95
CA ARG A 258 16.19 13.31 -5.16
C ARG A 258 14.87 12.84 -5.76
N ILE A 259 13.90 12.44 -4.94
CA ILE A 259 12.70 11.73 -5.45
C ILE A 259 11.44 12.60 -5.50
N LEU A 260 11.28 13.57 -4.59
CA LEU A 260 10.04 14.34 -4.48
C LEU A 260 9.70 15.13 -5.74
N PRO A 261 10.65 15.80 -6.44
CA PRO A 261 10.30 16.56 -7.63
C PRO A 261 9.58 15.75 -8.72
N ALA A 262 9.96 14.48 -8.91
CA ALA A 262 9.31 13.58 -9.87
C ALA A 262 7.95 13.07 -9.37
N ILE A 263 7.80 12.87 -8.05
CA ILE A 263 6.52 12.49 -7.45
C ILE A 263 5.52 13.64 -7.55
N LEU A 264 5.93 14.86 -7.16
CA LEU A 264 5.05 16.03 -7.09
C LEU A 264 4.64 16.56 -8.48
N SER A 265 5.43 16.28 -9.52
CA SER A 265 5.07 16.57 -10.91
C SER A 265 4.15 15.51 -11.54
N GLY A 266 3.87 14.41 -10.84
CA GLY A 266 3.06 13.30 -11.34
C GLY A 266 3.80 12.37 -12.30
N ASP A 267 5.12 12.54 -12.49
CA ASP A 267 5.94 11.72 -13.37
C ASP A 267 6.30 10.36 -12.75
N LYS A 268 6.32 10.29 -11.41
CA LYS A 268 6.57 9.07 -10.65
C LYS A 268 5.55 8.87 -9.56
N ARG A 269 5.32 7.61 -9.19
CA ARG A 269 4.35 7.21 -8.17
C ARG A 269 5.03 6.61 -6.95
N ILE A 270 4.44 6.87 -5.79
CA ILE A 270 4.83 6.27 -4.52
C ILE A 270 3.63 5.61 -3.84
N CYS A 271 3.86 4.48 -3.17
CA CYS A 271 2.86 3.81 -2.36
C CYS A 271 3.41 3.34 -1.02
N LEU A 272 2.52 2.96 -0.10
CA LEU A 272 2.87 2.36 1.19
C LEU A 272 2.71 0.84 1.14
N ALA A 273 3.76 0.12 1.54
CA ALA A 273 3.87 -1.34 1.45
C ALA A 273 4.15 -1.97 2.84
N ILE A 274 3.09 -2.11 3.65
CA ILE A 274 3.18 -2.65 5.01
C ILE A 274 2.60 -4.05 5.11
N THR A 275 1.29 -4.14 4.84
CA THR A 275 0.48 -5.35 5.03
C THR A 275 1.01 -6.52 4.20
N GLU A 276 0.97 -7.70 4.79
CA GLU A 276 1.37 -8.97 4.15
C GLU A 276 0.16 -9.91 4.10
N PRO A 277 0.19 -10.98 3.29
CA PRO A 277 -0.90 -11.94 3.26
C PRO A 277 -1.26 -12.51 4.64
N ASP A 278 -0.26 -12.62 5.52
CA ASP A 278 -0.36 -13.20 6.86
C ASP A 278 -0.58 -12.18 7.97
N CYS A 279 -0.49 -10.89 7.65
CA CYS A 279 -0.21 -9.86 8.63
C CYS A 279 -0.90 -8.55 8.22
N GLY A 280 -2.15 -8.39 8.67
CA GLY A 280 -2.96 -7.19 8.50
C GLY A 280 -2.93 -6.33 9.77
N SER A 281 -3.82 -6.62 10.72
CA SER A 281 -3.93 -5.87 11.98
C SER A 281 -2.69 -6.01 12.87
N ASP A 282 -2.00 -7.16 12.84
CA ASP A 282 -0.83 -7.44 13.66
C ASP A 282 0.49 -7.14 12.93
N VAL A 283 0.67 -5.91 12.44
CA VAL A 283 1.85 -5.47 11.68
C VAL A 283 3.19 -5.79 12.38
N SER A 284 3.18 -6.01 13.70
CA SER A 284 4.39 -6.35 14.46
C SER A 284 5.02 -7.69 14.03
N ASN A 285 4.23 -8.56 13.41
CA ASN A 285 4.60 -9.91 12.99
C ASN A 285 4.82 -10.07 11.48
N ILE A 286 5.08 -8.98 10.75
CA ILE A 286 5.50 -9.06 9.35
C ILE A 286 6.78 -9.90 9.17
N SER A 287 6.89 -10.53 8.00
CA SER A 287 7.91 -11.52 7.64
C SER A 287 8.79 -11.09 6.46
N CYS A 288 8.40 -10.05 5.71
CA CYS A 288 9.27 -9.44 4.70
C CYS A 288 10.53 -8.93 5.39
N GLU A 289 11.67 -9.49 5.02
CA GLU A 289 12.94 -9.28 5.71
C GLU A 289 13.88 -8.40 4.89
N ALA A 290 14.78 -7.71 5.57
CA ALA A 290 15.85 -6.93 4.98
C ALA A 290 17.15 -7.23 5.72
N LYS A 291 18.09 -7.91 5.05
CA LYS A 291 19.39 -8.31 5.62
C LYS A 291 20.48 -7.38 5.13
N LEU A 292 21.28 -6.85 6.04
CA LEU A 292 22.42 -6.00 5.68
C LEU A 292 23.49 -6.83 4.95
N THR A 293 24.05 -6.30 3.87
CA THR A 293 25.19 -6.91 3.17
C THR A 293 26.43 -6.90 4.07
N PRO A 294 27.40 -7.82 3.88
CA PRO A 294 28.62 -7.86 4.70
C PRO A 294 29.43 -6.56 4.70
N ASP A 295 29.35 -5.78 3.62
CA ASP A 295 30.01 -4.47 3.50
C ASP A 295 29.22 -3.32 4.16
N GLY A 296 28.04 -3.59 4.71
CA GLY A 296 27.21 -2.61 5.40
C GLY A 296 26.55 -1.55 4.50
N ARG A 297 26.61 -1.70 3.16
CA ARG A 297 26.16 -0.66 2.23
C ARG A 297 24.73 -0.83 1.71
N HIS A 298 24.19 -2.05 1.74
CA HIS A 298 22.86 -2.33 1.22
C HIS A 298 22.10 -3.27 2.13
N TYR A 299 20.78 -3.21 2.06
CA TYR A 299 19.87 -4.25 2.48
C TYR A 299 19.52 -5.14 1.28
N ILE A 300 19.46 -6.45 1.51
CA ILE A 300 18.85 -7.41 0.59
C ILE A 300 17.45 -7.72 1.12
N VAL A 301 16.43 -7.30 0.37
CA VAL A 301 15.02 -7.39 0.77
C VAL A 301 14.35 -8.59 0.11
N ASN A 302 13.64 -9.38 0.90
CA ASN A 302 12.88 -10.54 0.45
C ASN A 302 11.53 -10.65 1.17
N GLY A 303 10.43 -10.75 0.42
CA GLY A 303 9.10 -10.97 0.98
C GLY A 303 7.97 -10.56 0.04
N GLU A 304 6.74 -10.66 0.54
CA GLU A 304 5.53 -10.29 -0.20
C GLU A 304 4.66 -9.35 0.62
N LYS A 305 4.07 -8.37 -0.05
CA LYS A 305 3.10 -7.42 0.48
C LYS A 305 1.76 -7.60 -0.25
N LYS A 306 0.66 -7.32 0.46
CA LYS A 306 -0.71 -7.49 -0.02
C LYS A 306 -1.54 -6.24 0.27
N TRP A 307 -2.52 -5.97 -0.58
CA TRP A 307 -3.39 -4.78 -0.49
C TRP A 307 -2.68 -3.46 -0.79
N ILE A 308 -1.65 -3.49 -1.63
CA ILE A 308 -0.84 -2.29 -1.89
C ILE A 308 -1.50 -1.44 -2.96
N THR A 309 -2.22 -0.40 -2.53
CA THR A 309 -2.83 0.61 -3.41
C THR A 309 -1.77 1.29 -4.26
N ASN A 310 -2.08 1.48 -5.55
CA ASN A 310 -1.16 1.95 -6.60
C ASN A 310 0.08 1.09 -6.84
N GLY A 311 0.22 -0.07 -6.19
CA GLY A 311 1.41 -0.91 -6.30
C GLY A 311 1.74 -1.29 -7.74
N ILE A 312 0.74 -1.40 -8.63
CA ILE A 312 0.95 -1.66 -10.06
C ILE A 312 1.80 -0.60 -10.76
N TRP A 313 1.64 0.67 -10.39
CA TRP A 313 2.28 1.79 -11.08
C TRP A 313 3.39 2.46 -10.27
N ALA A 314 3.53 2.12 -8.99
CA ALA A 314 4.50 2.75 -8.12
C ALA A 314 5.94 2.52 -8.59
N ASP A 315 6.71 3.61 -8.66
CA ASP A 315 8.16 3.60 -8.79
C ASP A 315 8.84 3.41 -7.43
N TYR A 316 8.20 3.90 -6.37
CA TYR A 316 8.73 3.95 -5.02
C TYR A 316 7.78 3.25 -4.04
N PHE A 317 8.34 2.43 -3.16
CA PHE A 317 7.59 1.69 -2.14
C PHE A 317 8.14 2.03 -0.76
N THR A 318 7.37 2.79 0.02
CA THR A 318 7.63 2.99 1.45
C THR A 318 7.27 1.70 2.17
N THR A 319 8.27 0.88 2.50
CA THR A 319 8.07 -0.54 2.84
C THR A 319 8.48 -0.84 4.27
N ALA A 320 7.57 -1.42 5.06
CA ALA A 320 7.92 -1.97 6.37
C ALA A 320 8.60 -3.33 6.19
N VAL A 321 9.77 -3.50 6.80
CA VAL A 321 10.60 -4.71 6.69
C VAL A 321 11.16 -5.10 8.05
N ARG A 322 11.36 -6.39 8.28
CA ARG A 322 12.06 -6.92 9.44
C ARG A 322 13.57 -6.87 9.22
N THR A 323 14.26 -6.07 10.02
CA THR A 323 15.73 -5.94 10.04
C THR A 323 16.36 -6.50 11.31
N GLY A 324 15.57 -6.75 12.35
CA GLY A 324 16.00 -7.30 13.63
C GLY A 324 15.11 -8.44 14.12
N GLU A 325 15.08 -8.61 15.44
CA GLU A 325 14.34 -9.69 16.12
C GLU A 325 12.81 -9.62 15.94
N PRO A 326 12.06 -10.69 16.27
CA PRO A 326 10.61 -10.68 16.29
C PRO A 326 9.98 -9.51 17.06
N GLY A 327 8.79 -9.08 16.62
CA GLY A 327 8.04 -7.97 17.24
C GLY A 327 8.38 -6.57 16.70
N MET A 328 7.75 -5.55 17.30
CA MET A 328 7.76 -4.16 16.83
C MET A 328 9.16 -3.53 16.78
N ASN A 329 10.04 -3.92 17.71
CA ASN A 329 11.40 -3.38 17.82
C ASN A 329 12.38 -3.98 16.80
N GLY A 330 11.95 -4.89 15.93
CA GLY A 330 12.78 -5.41 14.83
C GLY A 330 12.37 -4.91 13.46
N ILE A 331 11.42 -3.96 13.38
CA ILE A 331 10.90 -3.44 12.12
C ILE A 331 11.58 -2.11 11.77
N SER A 332 11.98 -2.00 10.52
CA SER A 332 12.45 -0.76 9.88
C SER A 332 11.54 -0.38 8.71
N VAL A 333 11.67 0.85 8.23
CA VAL A 333 11.00 1.29 7.00
C VAL A 333 12.07 1.66 5.98
N LEU A 334 11.99 1.07 4.78
CA LEU A 334 12.88 1.36 3.65
C LEU A 334 12.09 1.98 2.50
N LEU A 335 12.71 2.91 1.79
CA LEU A 335 12.25 3.29 0.45
C LEU A 335 12.84 2.31 -0.58
N ILE A 336 12.00 1.46 -1.14
CA ILE A 336 12.42 0.51 -2.18
C ILE A 336 12.07 1.10 -3.54
N GLU A 337 13.04 1.16 -4.46
CA GLU A 337 12.82 1.65 -5.82
C GLU A 337 12.57 0.47 -6.76
N ARG A 338 11.54 0.54 -7.60
CA ARG A 338 11.26 -0.49 -8.62
C ARG A 338 12.45 -0.71 -9.54
N SER A 339 13.18 0.35 -9.86
CA SER A 339 14.38 0.34 -10.71
C SER A 339 15.55 -0.45 -10.13
N ALA A 340 15.53 -0.79 -8.83
CA ALA A 340 16.56 -1.63 -8.21
C ALA A 340 16.52 -3.09 -8.69
N GLY A 341 15.48 -3.49 -9.42
CA GLY A 341 15.25 -4.87 -9.84
C GLY A 341 14.73 -5.75 -8.70
N GLY A 342 14.26 -6.96 -9.03
CA GLY A 342 13.70 -7.89 -8.05
C GLY A 342 12.33 -7.47 -7.47
N VAL A 343 11.67 -6.46 -8.03
CA VAL A 343 10.33 -6.02 -7.65
C VAL A 343 9.32 -6.47 -8.70
N SER A 344 8.37 -7.32 -8.33
CA SER A 344 7.27 -7.74 -9.21
C SER A 344 5.92 -7.43 -8.57
N THR A 345 4.93 -7.07 -9.39
CA THR A 345 3.61 -6.67 -8.90
C THR A 345 2.50 -7.34 -9.68
N ARG A 346 1.46 -7.79 -8.98
CA ARG A 346 0.30 -8.46 -9.58
C ARG A 346 -0.99 -7.81 -9.09
N LYS A 347 -1.84 -7.39 -10.03
CA LYS A 347 -3.11 -6.72 -9.72
C LYS A 347 -4.05 -7.66 -8.98
N MET A 348 -4.77 -7.12 -8.02
CA MET A 348 -5.80 -7.83 -7.26
C MET A 348 -7.17 -7.52 -7.85
N ASP A 349 -7.97 -8.58 -8.04
CA ASP A 349 -9.39 -8.43 -8.34
C ASP A 349 -10.15 -8.23 -7.02
N CYS A 350 -10.41 -6.96 -6.71
CA CYS A 350 -11.17 -6.53 -5.54
C CYS A 350 -12.66 -6.40 -5.87
N GLN A 351 -13.53 -6.57 -4.86
CA GLN A 351 -14.98 -6.38 -5.01
C GLN A 351 -15.37 -4.92 -5.35
N GLY A 352 -14.54 -3.95 -4.96
CA GLY A 352 -14.68 -2.54 -5.29
C GLY A 352 -13.32 -1.86 -5.39
N MET A 353 -13.31 -0.54 -5.64
CA MET A 353 -12.07 0.23 -5.85
C MET A 353 -11.18 -0.35 -6.97
N SER A 354 -11.79 -0.95 -7.99
CA SER A 354 -11.09 -1.77 -9.00
C SER A 354 -10.09 -0.99 -9.85
N THR A 355 -10.25 0.33 -9.92
CA THR A 355 -9.38 1.27 -10.61
C THR A 355 -8.20 1.77 -9.76
N SER A 356 -8.10 1.40 -8.48
CA SER A 356 -7.06 1.90 -7.55
C SER A 356 -5.67 1.26 -7.72
N GLY A 357 -5.58 0.19 -8.52
CA GLY A 357 -4.33 -0.54 -8.74
C GLY A 357 -3.80 -1.26 -7.50
N THR A 358 -4.70 -1.73 -6.64
CA THR A 358 -4.36 -2.63 -5.53
C THR A 358 -3.59 -3.85 -6.03
N ALA A 359 -2.44 -4.12 -5.42
CA ALA A 359 -1.53 -5.16 -5.88
C ALA A 359 -1.01 -6.04 -4.74
N TYR A 360 -0.64 -7.26 -5.11
CA TYR A 360 0.45 -7.97 -4.47
C TYR A 360 1.78 -7.37 -4.95
N VAL A 361 2.75 -7.22 -4.05
CA VAL A 361 4.11 -6.76 -4.36
C VAL A 361 5.09 -7.77 -3.79
N THR A 362 5.90 -8.38 -4.66
CA THR A 362 6.94 -9.34 -4.27
C THR A 362 8.30 -8.68 -4.43
N PHE A 363 9.13 -8.83 -3.40
CA PHE A 363 10.54 -8.44 -3.39
C PHE A 363 11.39 -9.72 -3.37
N GLU A 364 12.25 -9.90 -4.37
CA GLU A 364 13.17 -11.02 -4.49
C GLU A 364 14.60 -10.51 -4.67
N ASP A 365 15.43 -10.68 -3.64
CA ASP A 365 16.83 -10.24 -3.57
C ASP A 365 17.04 -8.77 -3.98
N VAL A 366 16.09 -7.90 -3.62
CA VAL A 366 16.15 -6.47 -3.97
C VAL A 366 17.25 -5.80 -3.18
N LYS A 367 18.21 -5.18 -3.87
CA LYS A 367 19.36 -4.51 -3.28
C LYS A 367 19.04 -3.04 -3.03
N VAL A 368 18.73 -2.70 -1.78
CA VAL A 368 18.30 -1.36 -1.35
C VAL A 368 19.46 -0.66 -0.63
N PRO A 369 19.89 0.53 -1.04
CA PRO A 369 20.95 1.26 -0.34
C PRO A 369 20.58 1.62 1.10
N VAL A 370 21.55 1.64 2.03
CA VAL A 370 21.28 2.00 3.44
C VAL A 370 20.83 3.46 3.61
N GLU A 371 21.12 4.33 2.65
CA GLU A 371 20.61 5.69 2.59
C GLU A 371 19.12 5.80 2.31
N ASN A 372 18.49 4.74 1.80
CA ASN A 372 17.05 4.66 1.62
C ASN A 372 16.30 4.23 2.91
N LEU A 373 17.00 4.04 4.03
CA LEU A 373 16.37 3.86 5.34
C LEU A 373 15.61 5.14 5.75
N ILE A 374 14.33 4.98 6.05
CA ILE A 374 13.45 6.05 6.52
C ILE A 374 13.44 5.99 8.06
N GLY A 375 13.86 7.09 8.69
CA GLY A 375 14.04 7.15 10.14
C GLY A 375 15.24 6.30 10.61
N LYS A 376 15.09 5.66 11.78
CA LYS A 376 16.14 4.85 12.41
C LYS A 376 15.83 3.36 12.24
N GLY A 377 16.88 2.56 12.08
CA GLY A 377 16.76 1.11 12.02
C GLY A 377 16.09 0.56 13.29
N ASN A 378 15.24 -0.45 13.13
CA ASN A 378 14.50 -1.11 14.21
C ASN A 378 13.50 -0.19 14.95
N GLN A 379 13.14 0.95 14.35
CA GLN A 379 12.21 1.94 14.92
C GLN A 379 11.04 2.26 13.99
N GLY A 380 10.69 1.36 13.07
CA GLY A 380 9.63 1.57 12.08
C GLY A 380 8.22 1.78 12.66
N PHE A 381 8.01 1.41 13.93
CA PHE A 381 6.76 1.67 14.67
C PHE A 381 6.73 3.00 15.44
N LYS A 382 7.85 3.70 15.55
CA LYS A 382 7.93 4.93 16.37
C LYS A 382 7.63 6.14 15.48
N GLY A 383 6.46 6.76 15.70
CA GLY A 383 6.04 7.99 15.04
C GLY A 383 6.49 9.29 15.72
N ARG A 384 7.53 9.25 16.56
CA ARG A 384 8.01 10.40 17.36
C ARG A 384 9.41 10.81 16.99
#